data_AF-A0A975EI78-F1
#
_entry.id   AF-A0A975EI78-F1
#
_cell.length_a   1.000
_cell.length_b   1.000
_cell.length_c   1.000
_cell.angle_alpha   90.00
_cell.angle_beta   90.00
_cell.angle_gamma   90.00
#
_symmetry.space_group_name_H-M   'P 1'
#
loop_
_entity.id
_entity.type
_entity.pdbx_description
1 polymer ?
#
loop_
_entity_poly.entity_id
_entity_poly.type
_entity_poly.pdbx_seq_one_letter_code
_entity_poly.pdbx_strand_id
1 'polypeptide(L)'
;MISVAFHLLACIAMVAASIYWMIQAPEGHSMYRHMLPFVACAGVLGIFVVYGYVIEIFVASYSGAIYDVQGLTTAQIVWISFSVLLMLLPLAGLIPQIGKRGVALIVIGFLAAIPSIVHLVTPSISNQQQAEQGGDGDAEEAV
;
A
#
# COMPACT_ATOMS: atom_id res chain seq x y z
N MET A 1 7.56 2.79 -5.91
CA MET A 1 8.10 3.13 -4.57
C MET A 1 7.63 4.48 -4.04
N ILE A 2 7.82 5.59 -4.77
CA ILE A 2 7.43 6.94 -4.30
C ILE A 2 5.93 7.04 -3.95
N SER A 3 5.06 6.45 -4.78
CA SER A 3 3.60 6.40 -4.53
C SER A 3 3.23 5.67 -3.24
N VAL A 4 3.95 4.59 -2.91
CA VAL A 4 3.74 3.79 -1.69
C VAL A 4 4.14 4.59 -0.44
N ALA A 5 5.25 5.32 -0.50
CA ALA A 5 5.67 6.21 0.59
C ALA A 5 4.67 7.34 0.83
N PHE A 6 4.13 7.96 -0.24
CA PHE A 6 3.09 8.96 -0.11
C PHE A 6 1.78 8.40 0.43
N HIS A 7 1.38 7.19 0.00
CA HIS A 7 0.22 6.51 0.57
C HIS A 7 0.39 6.27 2.08
N LEU A 8 1.55 5.78 2.52
CA LEU A 8 1.86 5.58 3.93
C LEU A 8 1.78 6.89 4.73
N LEU A 9 2.35 7.98 4.20
CA LEU A 9 2.26 9.31 4.81
C LEU A 9 0.82 9.80 4.91
N ALA A 10 0.00 9.56 3.88
CA ALA A 10 -1.41 9.92 3.89
C ALA A 10 -2.21 9.10 4.91
N CYS A 11 -1.93 7.81 5.07
CA CYS A 11 -2.53 6.98 6.11
C CYS A 11 -2.16 7.50 7.52
N ILE A 12 -0.89 7.85 7.75
CA ILE A 12 -0.43 8.41 9.03
C ILE A 12 -1.10 9.78 9.28
N ALA A 13 -1.17 10.64 8.27
CA ALA A 13 -1.84 11.93 8.38
C ALA A 13 -3.33 11.78 8.72
N MET A 14 -4.01 10.81 8.11
CA MET A 14 -5.41 10.48 8.41
C MET A 14 -5.58 9.99 9.86
N VAL A 15 -4.67 9.15 10.37
CA VAL A 15 -4.69 8.68 11.78
C VAL A 15 -4.44 9.86 12.73
N ALA A 16 -3.42 10.68 12.47
CA ALA A 16 -3.11 11.85 13.29
C ALA A 16 -4.28 12.85 13.31
N ALA A 17 -4.89 13.11 12.16
CA ALA A 17 -6.06 13.97 12.05
C ALA A 17 -7.26 13.39 12.84
N SER A 18 -7.47 12.07 12.78
CA SER A 18 -8.54 11.40 13.53
C SER A 18 -8.35 11.52 15.04
N ILE A 19 -7.11 11.35 15.54
CA ILE A 19 -6.77 11.50 16.96
C ILE A 19 -6.96 12.96 17.41
N TYR A 20 -6.45 13.91 16.63
CA TYR A 20 -6.56 15.34 16.93
C TYR A 20 -8.03 15.76 17.10
N TRP A 21 -8.90 15.37 16.15
CA TRP A 21 -10.31 15.72 16.20
C TRP A 21 -11.10 14.97 17.27
N MET A 22 -10.70 13.74 17.63
CA MET A 22 -11.26 13.04 18.79
C MET A 22 -11.00 13.79 20.11
N ILE A 23 -9.84 14.46 20.24
CA ILE A 23 -9.50 15.24 21.43
C ILE A 23 -10.21 16.61 21.42
N GLN A 24 -10.30 17.25 20.26
CA GLN A 24 -10.72 18.65 20.15
C GLN A 24 -12.24 18.86 20.02
N ALA A 25 -12.98 17.93 19.41
CA ALA A 25 -14.42 18.06 19.21
C ALA A 25 -15.14 16.69 19.27
N PRO A 26 -15.62 16.28 20.46
CA PRO A 26 -16.27 14.98 20.65
C PRO A 26 -17.64 14.86 19.95
N GLU A 27 -18.23 15.97 19.47
CA GLU A 27 -19.50 15.96 18.74
C GLU A 27 -19.29 15.60 17.25
N GLY A 28 -19.56 14.33 16.91
CA GLY A 28 -19.21 13.70 15.62
C GLY A 28 -19.84 14.27 14.34
N HIS A 29 -20.67 15.33 14.40
CA HIS A 29 -21.24 15.95 13.19
C HIS A 29 -20.26 16.87 12.44
N SER A 30 -19.37 17.56 13.15
CA SER A 30 -18.33 18.41 12.52
C SER A 30 -17.14 17.59 11.99
N MET A 31 -16.90 16.41 12.61
CA MET A 31 -15.71 15.59 12.37
C MET A 31 -15.60 15.09 10.93
N TYR A 32 -16.70 14.59 10.33
CA TYR A 32 -16.67 14.00 8.99
C TYR A 32 -16.20 14.99 7.91
N ARG A 33 -16.64 16.26 7.98
CA ARG A 33 -16.28 17.29 6.99
C ARG A 33 -14.78 17.63 7.01
N HIS A 34 -14.16 17.54 8.18
CA HIS A 34 -12.73 17.80 8.36
C HIS A 34 -11.86 16.57 8.04
N MET A 35 -12.39 15.36 8.23
CA MET A 35 -11.70 14.10 7.88
C MET A 35 -11.72 13.78 6.39
N LEU A 36 -12.77 14.20 5.68
CA LEU A 36 -12.98 13.92 4.26
C LEU A 36 -11.75 14.20 3.37
N PRO A 37 -11.04 15.33 3.45
CA PRO A 37 -9.85 15.56 2.61
C PRO A 37 -8.71 14.57 2.87
N PHE A 38 -8.49 14.17 4.13
CA PHE A 38 -7.44 13.20 4.47
C PHE A 38 -7.79 11.80 3.96
N VAL A 39 -9.05 11.40 4.15
CA VAL A 39 -9.58 10.12 3.64
C VAL A 39 -9.52 10.08 2.11
N ALA A 40 -9.94 11.15 1.45
CA ALA A 40 -9.88 11.25 -0.01
C ALA A 40 -8.45 11.21 -0.54
N CYS A 41 -7.52 11.93 0.10
CA CYS A 41 -6.10 11.91 -0.26
C CYS A 41 -5.49 10.50 -0.13
N ALA A 42 -5.72 9.83 1.01
CA ALA A 42 -5.28 8.46 1.22
C ALA A 42 -5.90 7.49 0.20
N GLY A 43 -7.20 7.62 -0.08
CA GLY A 43 -7.89 6.80 -1.07
C GLY A 43 -7.35 6.98 -2.50
N VAL A 44 -7.14 8.22 -2.95
CA VAL A 44 -6.58 8.51 -4.28
C VAL A 44 -5.16 7.96 -4.40
N LEU A 45 -4.32 8.14 -3.39
CA LEU A 45 -2.98 7.57 -3.39
C LEU A 45 -3.02 6.03 -3.40
N GLY A 46 -3.93 5.41 -2.66
CA GLY A 46 -4.17 3.97 -2.68
C GLY A 46 -4.52 3.47 -4.09
N ILE A 47 -5.39 4.19 -4.81
CA ILE A 47 -5.72 3.90 -6.21
C ILE A 47 -4.47 3.97 -7.10
N PHE A 48 -3.62 5.00 -6.94
CA PHE A 48 -2.37 5.10 -7.70
C PHE A 48 -1.41 3.94 -7.42
N VAL A 49 -1.32 3.46 -6.17
CA VAL A 49 -0.51 2.30 -5.85
C VAL A 49 -1.06 1.04 -6.51
N VAL A 50 -2.38 0.80 -6.39
CA VAL A 50 -3.04 -0.35 -7.02
C VAL A 50 -2.90 -0.32 -8.54
N TYR A 51 -3.06 0.86 -9.15
CA TYR A 51 -2.82 1.03 -10.58
C TYR A 51 -1.40 0.65 -10.99
N GLY A 52 -0.39 1.05 -10.19
CA GLY A 52 0.99 0.64 -10.40
C GLY A 52 1.16 -0.88 -10.40
N TYR A 53 0.57 -1.58 -9.44
CA TYR A 53 0.59 -3.05 -9.39
C TYR A 53 -0.08 -3.71 -10.59
N VAL A 54 -1.24 -3.18 -11.02
CA VAL A 54 -1.97 -3.73 -12.16
C VAL A 54 -1.13 -3.59 -13.45
N ILE A 55 -0.47 -2.44 -13.64
CA ILE A 55 0.43 -2.23 -14.78
C ILE A 55 1.63 -3.17 -14.71
N GLU A 56 2.25 -3.35 -13.54
CA GLU A 56 3.39 -4.26 -13.38
C GLU A 56 3.01 -5.71 -13.73
N ILE A 57 1.87 -6.19 -13.22
CA ILE A 57 1.33 -7.53 -13.55
C ILE A 57 1.01 -7.64 -15.05
N PHE A 58 0.39 -6.61 -15.63
CA PHE A 58 0.05 -6.58 -17.05
C PHE A 58 1.30 -6.64 -17.94
N VAL A 59 2.31 -5.82 -17.64
CA VAL A 59 3.58 -5.80 -18.37
C VAL A 59 4.30 -7.13 -18.25
N ALA A 60 4.38 -7.71 -17.04
CA ALA A 60 4.98 -9.03 -16.82
C ALA A 60 4.25 -10.13 -17.62
N SER A 61 2.92 -10.07 -17.69
CA SER A 61 2.10 -11.01 -18.46
C SER A 61 2.36 -10.89 -19.96
N TYR A 62 2.52 -9.65 -20.45
CA TYR A 62 2.69 -9.38 -21.87
C TYR A 62 4.13 -9.62 -22.36
N SER A 63 5.14 -9.37 -21.52
CA SER A 63 6.55 -9.57 -21.88
C SER A 63 6.97 -11.04 -21.90
N GLY A 64 6.09 -11.96 -21.50
CA GLY A 64 6.41 -13.38 -21.37
C GLY A 64 7.28 -13.71 -20.16
N ALA A 65 7.66 -12.72 -19.34
CA ALA A 65 8.48 -12.92 -18.14
C ALA A 65 7.79 -13.81 -17.08
N ILE A 66 6.45 -13.88 -17.09
CA ILE A 66 5.68 -14.79 -16.21
C ILE A 66 5.92 -16.27 -16.57
N TYR A 67 6.43 -16.60 -17.76
CA TYR A 67 6.75 -17.98 -18.12
C TYR A 67 8.15 -18.43 -17.64
N ASP A 68 9.06 -17.50 -17.35
CA ASP A 68 10.40 -17.79 -16.81
C ASP A 68 10.41 -17.90 -15.28
N VAL A 69 9.46 -17.24 -14.61
CA VAL A 69 9.30 -17.30 -13.16
C VAL A 69 8.13 -18.23 -12.86
N GLN A 70 8.38 -19.36 -12.19
CA GLN A 70 7.34 -20.29 -11.70
C GLN A 70 6.05 -19.53 -11.34
N GLY A 71 4.95 -19.85 -12.03
CA GLY A 71 3.72 -19.08 -11.97
C GLY A 71 3.30 -18.71 -10.54
N LEU A 72 2.75 -17.50 -10.38
CA LEU A 72 2.30 -16.96 -9.10
C LEU A 72 1.63 -18.04 -8.25
N THR A 73 2.25 -18.36 -7.12
CA THR A 73 1.69 -19.35 -6.18
C THR A 73 0.35 -18.84 -5.64
N THR A 74 -0.54 -19.76 -5.25
CA THR A 74 -1.82 -19.39 -4.60
C THR A 74 -1.60 -18.45 -3.42
N ALA A 75 -0.52 -18.62 -2.66
CA ALA A 75 -0.15 -17.74 -1.55
C ALA A 75 0.15 -16.31 -2.02
N GLN A 76 0.88 -16.12 -3.12
CA GLN A 76 1.17 -14.81 -3.69
C GLN A 76 -0.09 -14.12 -4.21
N ILE A 77 -0.98 -14.86 -4.90
CA ILE A 77 -2.25 -14.31 -5.40
C ILE A 77 -3.12 -13.83 -4.23
N VAL A 78 -3.23 -14.62 -3.17
CA VAL A 78 -3.98 -14.24 -1.95
C VAL A 78 -3.36 -13.00 -1.32
N TRP A 79 -2.03 -12.95 -1.20
CA TRP A 79 -1.33 -11.82 -0.61
C TRP A 79 -1.52 -10.52 -1.39
N ILE A 80 -1.40 -10.57 -2.73
CA ILE A 80 -1.61 -9.41 -3.62
C ILE A 80 -3.06 -8.94 -3.51
N SER A 81 -4.02 -9.86 -3.58
CA SER A 81 -5.45 -9.54 -3.47
C SER A 81 -5.78 -8.87 -2.14
N PHE A 82 -5.23 -9.40 -1.05
CA PHE A 82 -5.40 -8.85 0.29
C PHE A 82 -4.75 -7.46 0.43
N SER A 83 -3.55 -7.27 -0.14
CA SER A 83 -2.83 -6.00 -0.12
C SER A 83 -3.58 -4.91 -0.89
N VAL A 84 -4.13 -5.25 -2.06
CA VAL A 84 -4.98 -4.34 -2.86
C VAL A 84 -6.22 -3.94 -2.07
N LEU A 85 -6.89 -4.91 -1.42
CA LEU A 85 -8.07 -4.63 -0.61
C LEU A 85 -7.75 -3.68 0.55
N LEU A 86 -6.63 -3.90 1.24
CA LEU A 86 -6.19 -3.05 2.34
C LEU A 86 -5.80 -1.63 1.88
N MET A 87 -5.16 -1.49 0.72
CA MET A 87 -4.81 -0.17 0.17
C MET A 87 -6.04 0.64 -0.27
N LEU A 88 -7.13 -0.02 -0.65
CA LEU A 88 -8.40 0.65 -0.98
C LEU A 88 -9.31 0.88 0.23
N LEU A 89 -8.95 0.33 1.39
CA LEU A 89 -9.71 0.45 2.63
C LEU A 89 -9.98 1.91 3.07
N PRO A 90 -9.09 2.91 2.83
CA PRO A 90 -9.40 4.31 3.11
C PRO A 90 -10.68 4.80 2.41
N LEU A 91 -11.03 4.26 1.24
CA LEU A 91 -12.27 4.64 0.54
C LEU A 91 -13.53 4.30 1.35
N ALA A 92 -13.47 3.29 2.23
CA ALA A 92 -14.58 2.99 3.15
C ALA A 92 -14.85 4.16 4.12
N GLY A 93 -13.83 4.94 4.46
CA GLY A 93 -13.95 6.15 5.29
C GLY A 93 -14.79 7.26 4.64
N LEU A 94 -15.01 7.21 3.31
CA LEU A 94 -15.89 8.15 2.61
C LEU A 94 -17.36 7.91 2.97
N ILE A 95 -17.72 6.73 3.47
CA ILE A 95 -19.09 6.44 3.91
C ILE A 95 -19.36 7.22 5.21
N PRO A 96 -20.40 8.08 5.27
CA PRO A 96 -20.67 8.92 6.44
C PRO A 96 -20.84 8.15 7.75
N GLN A 97 -21.33 6.90 7.70
CA GLN A 97 -21.47 6.05 8.88
C GLN A 97 -20.12 5.65 9.50
N ILE A 98 -19.09 5.53 8.66
CA ILE A 98 -17.72 5.15 9.06
C ILE A 98 -16.91 6.40 9.38
N GLY A 99 -16.92 7.40 8.49
CA GLY A 99 -16.09 8.61 8.63
C GLY A 99 -16.48 9.53 9.80
N LYS A 100 -17.67 9.36 10.40
CA LYS A 100 -18.05 10.04 11.66
C LYS A 100 -17.42 9.40 12.91
N ARG A 101 -16.89 8.18 12.79
CA ARG A 101 -16.31 7.42 13.91
C ARG A 101 -14.80 7.53 13.83
N GLY A 102 -14.20 8.42 14.62
CA GLY A 102 -12.73 8.59 14.67
C GLY A 102 -11.97 7.28 14.90
N VAL A 103 -12.45 6.45 15.82
CA VAL A 103 -11.87 5.13 16.09
C VAL A 103 -11.87 4.25 14.83
N ALA A 104 -12.93 4.27 14.02
CA ALA A 104 -13.00 3.49 12.79
C ALA A 104 -11.97 3.99 11.76
N LEU A 105 -11.79 5.31 11.62
CA LEU A 105 -10.79 5.90 10.72
C LEU A 105 -9.35 5.58 11.17
N ILE A 106 -9.09 5.54 12.48
CA ILE A 106 -7.80 5.12 13.03
C ILE A 106 -7.50 3.68 12.64
N VAL A 107 -8.46 2.77 12.86
CA VAL A 107 -8.32 1.35 12.50
C VAL A 107 -8.10 1.19 11.00
N ILE A 108 -8.89 1.88 10.17
CA ILE A 108 -8.75 1.86 8.71
C ILE A 108 -7.36 2.37 8.29
N GLY A 109 -6.89 3.46 8.89
CA GLY A 109 -5.58 4.03 8.57
C GLY A 109 -4.42 3.11 8.91
N PHE A 110 -4.46 2.44 10.06
CA PHE A 110 -3.45 1.44 10.42
C PHE A 110 -3.50 0.22 9.50
N LEU A 111 -4.69 -0.31 9.22
CA LEU A 111 -4.84 -1.46 8.32
C LEU A 111 -4.36 -1.16 6.90
N ALA A 112 -4.65 0.04 6.38
CA ALA A 112 -4.19 0.49 5.07
C ALA A 112 -2.67 0.78 5.01
N ALA A 113 -2.06 1.13 6.14
CA ALA A 113 -0.61 1.35 6.23
C ALA A 113 0.21 0.05 6.14
N ILE A 114 -0.32 -1.07 6.66
CA ILE A 114 0.36 -2.39 6.68
C ILE A 114 0.94 -2.78 5.31
N PRO A 115 0.15 -2.86 4.21
CA PRO A 115 0.68 -3.29 2.91
C PRO A 115 1.74 -2.31 2.37
N SER A 116 1.66 -1.02 2.74
CA SER A 116 2.66 -0.03 2.34
C SER A 116 3.98 -0.22 3.09
N ILE A 117 3.93 -0.56 4.38
CA ILE A 117 5.11 -0.87 5.18
C ILE A 117 5.76 -2.15 4.66
N VAL A 118 4.98 -3.22 4.46
CA VAL A 118 5.51 -4.49 3.94
C VAL A 118 6.21 -4.26 2.61
N HIS A 119 5.60 -3.50 1.70
CA HIS A 119 6.21 -3.24 0.40
C HIS A 119 7.46 -2.35 0.44
N LEU A 120 7.66 -1.55 1.48
CA LEU A 120 8.87 -0.74 1.67
C LEU A 120 9.99 -1.52 2.38
N VAL A 121 9.63 -2.47 3.24
CA VAL A 121 10.58 -3.25 4.06
C VAL A 121 11.02 -4.52 3.34
N THR A 122 10.13 -5.17 2.59
CA THR A 122 10.47 -6.36 1.81
C THR A 122 11.25 -5.92 0.58
N PRO A 123 12.50 -6.38 0.39
CA PRO A 123 13.26 -6.07 -0.81
C PRO A 123 12.52 -6.61 -2.02
N SER A 124 12.42 -5.81 -3.09
CA SER A 124 11.88 -6.27 -4.35
C SER A 124 12.76 -7.42 -4.88
N ILE A 125 12.12 -8.44 -5.46
CA ILE A 125 12.77 -9.64 -6.01
C ILE A 125 13.91 -9.27 -7.00
N SER A 126 13.82 -8.10 -7.62
CA SER A 126 14.86 -7.49 -8.46
C SER A 126 16.23 -7.32 -7.76
N ASN A 127 16.24 -7.04 -6.45
CA ASN A 127 17.48 -6.87 -5.68
C ASN A 127 18.12 -8.22 -5.30
N GLN A 128 17.33 -9.29 -5.21
CA GLN A 128 17.89 -10.63 -5.00
C GLN A 128 18.52 -11.19 -6.28
N GLN A 129 17.89 -10.97 -7.45
CA GLN A 129 18.47 -11.41 -8.73
C GLN A 129 19.77 -10.67 -9.10
N GLN A 130 19.90 -9.37 -8.77
CA GLN A 130 21.17 -8.65 -8.97
C GLN A 130 22.28 -9.11 -8.00
N ALA A 131 21.93 -9.54 -6.78
CA ALA A 131 22.90 -10.09 -5.84
C ALA A 131 23.39 -11.49 -6.25
N GLU A 132 22.54 -12.30 -6.89
CA GLU A 132 22.91 -13.62 -7.39
C GLU A 132 23.66 -13.56 -8.73
N GLN A 133 23.29 -12.66 -9.66
CA GLN A 133 24.02 -12.49 -10.92
C GLN A 133 25.37 -11.76 -10.78
N GLY A 134 25.59 -11.01 -9.70
CA GLY A 134 26.89 -10.39 -9.39
C GLY A 134 27.89 -11.32 -8.71
N GLY A 135 27.48 -12.54 -8.30
CA GLY A 135 28.34 -13.49 -7.58
C GLY A 135 29.12 -14.47 -8.46
N ASP A 136 28.71 -14.66 -9.72
CA ASP A 136 29.34 -15.62 -10.66
C ASP A 136 30.39 -14.97 -11.57
N GLY A 137 30.61 -13.65 -11.48
CA GLY A 137 31.55 -12.91 -12.33
C GLY A 137 33.00 -12.91 -11.85
N ASP A 138 33.28 -13.26 -10.60
CA ASP A 138 34.60 -13.05 -9.97
C ASP A 138 35.39 -14.35 -9.74
N ALA A 139 34.96 -15.49 -10.30
CA ALA A 139 35.63 -16.79 -10.14
C ALA A 139 36.41 -17.28 -11.38
N GLU A 140 36.36 -16.57 -12.51
CA GLU A 140 37.06 -16.96 -13.75
C GLU A 140 38.24 -16.03 -14.11
N GLU A 141 38.83 -15.36 -13.11
CA GLU A 141 40.08 -14.58 -13.30
C GLU A 141 41.02 -14.69 -12.08
N ALA A 142 41.26 -15.91 -11.60
CA ALA A 142 42.35 -16.19 -10.66
C ALA A 142 42.87 -17.63 -10.79
N VAL A 143 43.81 -17.80 -11.73
CA VAL A 143 44.95 -18.77 -11.75
C VAL A 143 44.63 -20.27 -11.81
#